data_AF-A0A952H2I5-F1
#
_entry.id   AF-A0A952H2I5-F1
#
_cell.length_a   1.000
_cell.length_b   1.000
_cell.length_c   1.000
_cell.angle_alpha   90.00
_cell.angle_beta   90.00
_cell.angle_gamma   90.00
#
_symmetry.space_group_name_H-M   'P 1'
#
loop_
_entity.id
_entity.type
_entity.pdbx_description
1 polymer ?
#
loop_
_entity_poly.entity_id
_entity_poly.type
_entity_poly.pdbx_seq_one_letter_code
_entity_poly.pdbx_strand_id
1 'polypeptide(L)'
;FDGYVARAQGAVSKLGIFLDPIADKIMVAAVILILTHNGDIAGWSVIAALIILLREIAVSGLREFLAELRVSMPVSQLAKWKTTLQLVALGGLILAGALPRYAFTWEVGLVCLWGAALLTLITGWDYLRVGLKHMD
;
A
#
# COMPACT_ATOMS: atom_id res chain seq x y z
N PHE A 1 -15.27 19.72 0.92
CA PHE A 1 -15.12 21.17 0.73
C PHE A 1 -13.68 21.59 0.47
N ASP A 2 -12.67 20.93 1.04
CA ASP A 2 -11.25 21.29 0.84
C ASP A 2 -10.72 21.04 -0.59
N GLY A 3 -11.03 19.87 -1.17
CA GLY A 3 -10.58 19.52 -2.53
C GLY A 3 -11.18 20.35 -3.69
N TYR A 4 -12.23 21.14 -3.45
CA TYR A 4 -12.80 22.05 -4.46
C TYR A 4 -12.05 23.38 -4.49
N VAL A 5 -11.58 23.86 -3.34
CA VAL A 5 -10.82 25.12 -3.22
C VAL A 5 -9.40 24.96 -3.75
N ALA A 6 -8.73 23.82 -3.48
CA ALA A 6 -7.39 23.55 -4.01
C ALA A 6 -7.36 23.42 -5.54
N ARG A 7 -8.41 22.84 -6.15
CA ARG A 7 -8.55 22.77 -7.62
C ARG A 7 -8.93 24.11 -8.25
N ALA A 8 -9.68 24.96 -7.54
CA ALA A 8 -10.08 26.29 -8.01
C ALA A 8 -8.93 27.30 -8.04
N GLN A 9 -7.84 27.08 -7.28
CA GLN A 9 -6.71 28.01 -7.20
C GLN A 9 -5.56 27.69 -8.19
N GLY A 10 -5.68 26.67 -9.04
CA GLY A 10 -4.64 26.34 -10.03
C GLY A 10 -3.29 25.92 -9.44
N ALA A 11 -3.21 25.71 -8.12
CA ALA A 11 -1.98 25.45 -7.37
C ALA A 11 -1.52 23.98 -7.41
N VAL A 12 -1.98 23.20 -8.40
CA VAL A 12 -1.53 21.82 -8.59
C VAL A 12 -0.40 21.84 -9.62
N SER A 13 0.85 21.85 -9.15
CA SER A 13 2.01 21.82 -10.03
C SER A 13 2.16 20.44 -10.69
N LYS A 14 2.65 20.41 -11.94
CA LYS A 14 2.95 19.15 -12.65
C LYS A 14 3.92 18.26 -11.86
N LEU A 15 4.84 18.89 -11.12
CA LEU A 15 5.76 18.21 -10.23
C LEU A 15 5.05 17.56 -9.04
N GLY A 16 4.09 18.25 -8.42
CA GLY A 16 3.29 17.70 -7.32
C GLY A 16 2.49 16.47 -7.72
N ILE A 17 1.87 16.49 -8.90
CA ILE A 17 1.13 15.33 -9.45
C ILE A 17 2.04 14.11 -9.64
N PHE A 18 3.28 14.34 -10.08
CA PHE A 18 4.26 13.27 -10.27
C PHE A 18 4.80 12.71 -8.95
N LEU A 19 5.03 13.57 -7.95
CA LEU A 19 5.59 13.17 -6.66
C LEU A 19 4.58 12.46 -5.74
N ASP A 20 3.29 12.77 -5.83
CA ASP A 20 2.25 12.25 -4.93
C ASP A 20 2.20 10.70 -4.88
N PRO A 21 2.21 9.96 -6.00
CA PRO A 21 2.23 8.49 -5.98
C PRO A 21 3.58 7.90 -5.55
N ILE A 22 4.67 8.67 -5.64
CA ILE A 22 6.00 8.24 -5.23
C ILE A 22 6.13 8.36 -3.71
N ALA A 23 5.67 9.50 -3.16
CA ALA A 23 5.66 9.77 -1.74
C ALA A 23 4.87 8.71 -0.96
N ASP A 24 3.72 8.28 -1.47
CA ASP A 24 2.89 7.24 -0.83
C ASP A 24 3.65 5.91 -0.65
N LYS A 25 4.35 5.45 -1.70
CA LYS A 25 5.14 4.20 -1.66
C LYS A 25 6.34 4.30 -0.73
N ILE A 26 7.04 5.44 -0.77
CA ILE A 26 8.18 5.69 0.10
C ILE A 26 7.71 5.71 1.56
N MET A 27 6.58 6.36 1.84
CA MET A 27 6.00 6.40 3.18
C MET A 27 5.69 4.99 3.70
N VAL A 28 4.98 4.16 2.91
CA VAL A 28 4.67 2.77 3.30
C VAL A 28 5.94 1.97 3.55
N ALA A 29 6.94 2.05 2.65
CA ALA A 29 8.21 1.34 2.81
C ALA A 29 8.98 1.79 4.06
N ALA A 30 9.03 3.09 4.33
CA ALA A 30 9.70 3.65 5.50
C ALA A 30 9.04 3.19 6.80
N VAL A 31 7.70 3.21 6.85
CA VAL A 31 6.95 2.75 8.03
C VAL A 31 7.19 1.26 8.29
N ILE A 32 7.11 0.42 7.27
CA ILE A 32 7.38 -1.02 7.39
C ILE A 32 8.82 -1.26 7.89
N LEU A 33 9.79 -0.52 7.36
CA LEU A 33 11.19 -0.63 7.75
C LEU A 33 11.40 -0.27 9.23
N ILE A 34 10.82 0.83 9.69
CA ILE A 34 10.92 1.26 11.09
C ILE A 34 10.22 0.27 12.03
N LEU A 35 9.02 -0.19 11.69
CA LEU A 35 8.29 -1.19 12.49
C LEU A 35 9.04 -2.54 12.55
N THR A 36 9.75 -2.90 11.47
CA THR A 36 10.61 -4.10 11.48
C THR A 36 11.85 -3.87 12.34
N HIS A 37 12.48 -2.69 12.26
CA HIS A 37 13.64 -2.33 13.07
C HIS A 37 13.34 -2.34 14.57
N ASN A 38 12.17 -1.82 14.95
CA ASN A 38 11.72 -1.79 16.35
C ASN A 38 11.29 -3.16 16.89
N GLY A 39 11.18 -4.17 16.03
CA GLY A 39 10.71 -5.51 16.40
C GLY A 39 9.18 -5.64 16.48
N ASP A 40 8.41 -4.59 16.14
CA ASP A 40 6.95 -4.63 16.08
C ASP A 40 6.47 -5.60 14.98
N ILE A 41 7.21 -5.64 13.85
CA ILE A 41 7.10 -6.65 12.80
C ILE A 41 8.33 -7.56 12.91
N ALA A 42 8.16 -8.73 13.53
CA ALA A 42 9.24 -9.70 13.73
C ALA A 42 8.84 -11.13 13.30
N GLY A 43 9.85 -12.00 13.19
CA GLY A 43 9.67 -13.40 12.83
C GLY A 43 8.99 -13.56 11.46
N TRP A 44 7.98 -14.43 11.40
CA TRP A 44 7.26 -14.73 10.16
C TRP A 44 6.48 -13.53 9.59
N SER A 45 6.10 -12.55 10.42
CA SER A 45 5.38 -11.36 9.96
C SER A 45 6.21 -10.44 9.06
N VAL A 46 7.54 -10.57 9.09
CA VAL A 46 8.44 -9.89 8.14
C VAL A 46 8.14 -10.32 6.70
N ILE A 47 7.70 -11.57 6.49
CA ILE A 47 7.31 -12.06 5.16
C ILE A 47 6.07 -11.32 4.65
N ALA A 48 5.08 -11.10 5.51
CA ALA A 48 3.87 -10.35 5.15
C ALA A 48 4.21 -8.91 4.76
N ALA A 49 5.07 -8.24 5.53
CA ALA A 49 5.60 -6.92 5.22
C ALA A 49 6.35 -6.88 3.88
N LEU A 50 7.21 -7.87 3.62
CA LEU A 50 7.96 -7.97 2.36
C LEU A 50 7.03 -8.17 1.15
N ILE A 51 6.01 -9.02 1.27
CA ILE A 51 4.99 -9.24 0.23
C ILE A 51 4.30 -7.92 -0.13
N ILE A 52 3.90 -7.14 0.88
CA ILE A 52 3.26 -5.83 0.68
C ILE A 52 4.20 -4.90 -0.09
N LEU A 53 5.45 -4.76 0.37
CA LEU A 53 6.43 -3.83 -0.20
C LEU A 53 6.80 -4.20 -1.65
N LEU A 54 7.10 -5.47 -1.92
CA LEU A 54 7.44 -5.93 -3.28
C LEU A 54 6.28 -5.67 -4.25
N ARG A 55 5.05 -5.95 -3.83
CA ARG A 55 3.88 -5.76 -4.69
C ARG A 55 3.57 -4.28 -4.92
N GLU A 56 3.69 -3.41 -3.90
CA GLU A 56 3.53 -1.96 -4.04
C GLU A 56 4.38 -1.42 -5.20
N ILE A 57 5.63 -1.88 -5.32
CA ILE A 57 6.54 -1.49 -6.40
C ILE A 57 6.14 -2.17 -7.73
N ALA A 58 5.98 -3.50 -7.74
CA ALA A 58 5.74 -4.27 -8.96
C ALA A 58 4.43 -3.88 -9.68
N VAL A 59 3.31 -3.79 -8.94
CA VAL A 59 2.01 -3.42 -9.53
C VAL A 59 1.99 -1.97 -9.97
N SER A 60 2.76 -1.11 -9.32
CA SER A 60 2.89 0.28 -9.75
C SER A 60 3.58 0.40 -11.11
N GLY A 61 4.71 -0.27 -11.29
CA GLY A 61 5.41 -0.29 -12.58
C GLY A 61 4.54 -0.93 -13.67
N LEU A 62 3.83 -2.01 -13.34
CA LEU A 62 2.91 -2.64 -14.29
C LEU A 62 1.76 -1.72 -14.69
N ARG A 63 1.19 -0.97 -13.74
CA ARG A 63 0.10 -0.03 -14.03
C ARG A 63 0.57 1.13 -14.90
N GLU A 64 1.79 1.58 -14.71
CA GLU A 64 2.42 2.61 -15.53
C GLU A 64 2.63 2.10 -16.97
N PHE A 65 3.21 0.91 -17.13
CA PHE A 65 3.37 0.27 -18.43
C PHE A 65 2.03 0.05 -19.16
N LEU A 66 1.01 -0.45 -18.48
CA LEU A 66 -0.32 -0.66 -19.09
C LEU A 66 -1.03 0.65 -19.43
N ALA A 67 -0.76 1.73 -18.70
CA ALA A 67 -1.30 3.05 -19.02
C ALA A 67 -0.73 3.59 -20.34
N GLU A 68 0.55 3.33 -20.65
CA GLU A 68 1.15 3.66 -21.95
C GLU A 68 0.47 2.92 -23.11
N LEU A 69 0.07 1.66 -22.88
CA LEU A 69 -0.68 0.84 -23.83
C LEU A 69 -2.19 1.20 -23.92
N ARG A 70 -2.63 2.24 -23.20
CA ARG A 70 -4.05 2.66 -23.09
C ARG A 70 -4.99 1.57 -22.57
N VAL A 71 -4.47 0.59 -21.83
CA VAL A 71 -5.26 -0.46 -21.18
C VAL A 71 -5.69 0.05 -19.81
N SER A 72 -6.99 0.31 -19.65
CA SER A 72 -7.53 0.74 -18.36
C SER A 72 -7.64 -0.45 -17.39
N MET A 73 -7.02 -0.32 -16.22
CA MET A 73 -7.10 -1.30 -15.14
C MET A 73 -7.99 -0.76 -14.01
N PRO A 74 -9.30 -1.09 -13.97
CA PRO A 74 -10.19 -0.61 -12.94
C PRO A 74 -9.77 -1.15 -11.56
N VAL A 75 -9.93 -0.31 -10.53
CA VAL A 75 -9.63 -0.69 -9.15
C VAL A 75 -10.71 -1.65 -8.65
N SER A 76 -10.31 -2.88 -8.32
CA SER A 76 -11.23 -3.88 -7.75
C SER A 76 -11.62 -3.52 -6.31
N GLN A 77 -12.77 -4.02 -5.86
CA GLN A 77 -13.20 -3.86 -4.47
C GLN A 77 -12.19 -4.50 -3.49
N LEU A 78 -11.55 -5.60 -3.88
CA LEU A 78 -10.47 -6.23 -3.11
C LEU A 78 -9.26 -5.32 -2.94
N ALA A 79 -8.90 -4.55 -3.98
CA ALA A 79 -7.81 -3.57 -3.90
C ALA A 79 -8.12 -2.44 -2.92
N LYS A 80 -9.39 -2.05 -2.76
CA LYS A 80 -9.80 -1.06 -1.74
C LYS A 80 -9.67 -1.63 -0.34
N TRP A 81 -10.17 -2.84 -0.11
CA TRP A 81 -10.05 -3.53 1.19
C TRP A 81 -8.59 -3.78 1.59
N LYS A 82 -7.72 -4.11 0.63
CA LYS A 82 -6.26 -4.21 0.82
C LYS A 82 -5.72 -2.95 1.50
N THR A 83 -6.00 -1.78 0.91
CA THR A 83 -5.49 -0.51 1.41
C THR A 83 -6.05 -0.18 2.79
N THR A 84 -7.34 -0.44 3.03
CA THR A 84 -7.93 -0.26 4.36
C THR A 84 -7.23 -1.13 5.41
N LEU A 85 -7.04 -2.42 5.13
CA LEU A 85 -6.34 -3.33 6.05
C LEU A 85 -4.89 -2.91 6.27
N GLN A 86 -4.20 -2.46 5.23
CA GLN A 86 -2.82 -2.00 5.31
C GLN A 86 -2.68 -0.76 6.19
N LEU A 87 -3.56 0.24 6.02
CA LEU A 87 -3.55 1.45 6.85
C LEU A 87 -3.89 1.14 8.31
N VAL A 88 -4.89 0.27 8.55
CA VAL A 88 -5.24 -0.18 9.91
C VAL A 88 -4.09 -0.97 10.54
N ALA A 89 -3.41 -1.82 9.77
CA ALA A 89 -2.26 -2.59 10.24
C ALA A 89 -1.12 -1.68 10.68
N LEU A 90 -0.66 -0.79 9.78
CA LEU A 90 0.47 0.10 10.06
C LEU A 90 0.13 1.08 11.18
N GLY A 91 -1.06 1.70 11.14
CA GLY A 91 -1.51 2.60 12.20
C GLY A 91 -1.66 1.88 13.55
N GLY A 92 -2.20 0.67 13.55
CA GLY A 92 -2.38 -0.16 14.75
C GLY A 92 -1.05 -0.58 15.38
N LEU A 93 -0.05 -0.97 14.56
CA LEU A 93 1.28 -1.32 15.03
C LEU A 93 2.03 -0.10 15.59
N ILE A 94 1.95 1.05 14.93
CA ILE A 94 2.50 2.31 15.47
C ILE A 94 1.84 2.65 16.81
N LEU A 95 0.51 2.54 16.89
CA LEU A 95 -0.24 2.82 18.10
C LEU A 95 0.11 1.86 19.24
N ALA A 96 0.36 0.59 18.92
CA ALA A 96 0.76 -0.41 19.91
C ALA A 96 2.10 -0.07 20.58
N GLY A 97 3.07 0.42 19.80
CA GLY A 97 4.34 0.92 20.36
C GLY A 97 4.14 2.13 21.28
N ALA A 98 3.21 3.03 20.94
CA ALA A 98 2.88 4.20 21.75
C ALA A 98 2.04 3.86 23.00
N LEU A 99 1.27 2.77 22.97
CA LEU A 99 0.36 2.35 24.03
C LEU A 99 0.62 0.89 24.48
N PRO A 100 1.77 0.59 25.12
CA PRO A 100 2.17 -0.79 25.44
C PRO A 100 1.20 -1.54 26.37
N ARG A 101 0.34 -0.81 27.09
CA ARG A 101 -0.65 -1.36 28.01
C ARG A 101 -1.81 -2.06 27.30
N TYR A 102 -2.06 -1.75 26.03
CA TYR A 102 -3.18 -2.31 25.26
C TYR A 102 -2.65 -3.35 24.27
N ALA A 103 -2.27 -4.53 24.74
CA ALA A 103 -1.70 -5.60 23.90
C ALA A 103 -2.55 -5.97 22.66
N PHE A 104 -3.87 -5.81 22.76
CA PHE A 104 -4.80 -6.05 21.65
C PHE A 104 -4.51 -5.18 20.40
N THR A 105 -3.95 -3.98 20.53
CA THR A 105 -3.65 -3.13 19.36
C THR A 105 -2.55 -3.74 18.49
N TRP A 106 -1.58 -4.42 19.09
CA TRP A 106 -0.53 -5.12 18.36
C TRP A 106 -1.08 -6.34 17.63
N GLU A 107 -1.92 -7.13 18.29
CA GLU A 107 -2.55 -8.32 17.70
C GLU A 107 -3.43 -7.95 16.49
N VAL A 108 -4.28 -6.93 16.64
CA VAL A 108 -5.10 -6.41 15.53
C VAL A 108 -4.21 -5.90 14.40
N GLY A 109 -3.14 -5.17 14.73
CA GLY A 109 -2.17 -4.67 13.76
C GLY A 109 -1.58 -5.81 12.91
N LEU A 110 -1.13 -6.90 13.54
CA LEU A 110 -0.58 -8.06 12.85
C LEU A 110 -1.62 -8.84 12.04
N VAL A 111 -2.82 -9.05 12.57
CA VAL A 111 -3.89 -9.74 11.84
C VAL A 111 -4.25 -8.95 10.58
N CYS A 112 -4.38 -7.63 10.70
CA CYS A 112 -4.61 -6.74 9.57
C CYS A 112 -3.42 -6.76 8.58
N LEU A 113 -2.18 -6.85 9.06
CA LEU A 113 -0.99 -6.93 8.20
C LEU A 113 -1.03 -8.20 7.33
N TRP A 114 -1.30 -9.35 7.94
CA TRP A 114 -1.44 -10.62 7.22
C TRP A 114 -2.64 -10.62 6.26
N GLY A 115 -3.78 -10.06 6.68
CA GLY A 115 -4.94 -9.88 5.81
C GLY A 115 -4.62 -8.98 4.60
N ALA A 116 -3.90 -7.87 4.82
CA ALA A 116 -3.43 -7.00 3.76
C ALA A 116 -2.45 -7.72 2.82
N ALA A 117 -1.51 -8.51 3.34
CA ALA A 117 -0.58 -9.29 2.54
C ALA A 117 -1.30 -10.33 1.65
N LEU A 118 -2.30 -11.04 2.19
CA LEU A 118 -3.10 -12.00 1.42
C LEU A 118 -3.87 -11.32 0.28
N LEU A 119 -4.58 -10.22 0.58
CA LEU A 119 -5.28 -9.45 -0.46
C LEU A 119 -4.29 -8.85 -1.47
N THR A 120 -3.09 -8.51 -1.02
CA THR A 120 -2.01 -8.00 -1.88
C THR A 120 -1.57 -9.05 -2.90
N LEU A 121 -1.43 -10.31 -2.50
CA LEU A 121 -1.12 -11.42 -3.40
C LEU A 121 -2.24 -11.67 -4.41
N ILE A 122 -3.49 -11.77 -3.93
CA ILE A 122 -4.66 -12.03 -4.78
C ILE A 122 -4.76 -10.95 -5.86
N THR A 123 -4.78 -9.68 -5.44
CA THR A 123 -4.87 -8.57 -6.39
C THR A 123 -3.63 -8.49 -7.26
N GLY A 124 -2.43 -8.71 -6.73
CA GLY A 124 -1.18 -8.69 -7.49
C GLY A 124 -1.17 -9.70 -8.64
N TRP A 125 -1.69 -10.89 -8.40
CA TRP A 125 -1.85 -11.91 -9.44
C TRP A 125 -2.83 -11.49 -10.53
N ASP A 126 -3.97 -10.88 -10.16
CA ASP A 126 -4.93 -10.36 -11.15
C ASP A 126 -4.30 -9.31 -12.06
N TYR A 127 -3.53 -8.37 -11.48
CA TYR A 127 -2.79 -7.37 -12.25
C TYR A 127 -1.77 -8.03 -13.18
N LEU A 128 -0.94 -8.93 -12.67
CA LEU A 128 0.12 -9.60 -13.44
C LEU A 128 -0.46 -10.39 -14.62
N ARG A 129 -1.55 -11.13 -14.40
CA ARG A 129 -2.23 -11.90 -15.46
C ARG A 129 -2.74 -11.00 -16.59
N VAL A 130 -3.31 -9.84 -16.26
CA VAL A 130 -3.76 -8.90 -17.30
C VAL A 130 -2.57 -8.26 -18.01
N GLY A 131 -1.49 -7.95 -17.27
CA GLY A 131 -0.23 -7.49 -17.81
C GLY A 131 0.34 -8.41 -18.89
N LEU A 132 0.56 -9.68 -18.53
CA LEU A 132 1.14 -10.69 -19.41
C LEU A 132 0.32 -10.90 -20.71
N LYS A 133 -1.00 -10.75 -20.67
CA LYS A 133 -1.85 -10.87 -21.86
C LYS A 133 -1.66 -9.77 -22.91
N HIS A 134 -1.07 -8.64 -22.54
CA HIS A 134 -0.86 -7.49 -23.42
C HIS A 134 0.63 -7.27 -23.74
N MET A 135 1.48 -8.23 -23.39
CA MET A 135 2.92 -8.20 -23.66
C MET A 135 3.30 -8.95 -24.96
N ASP A 136 2.35 -9.62 -25.60
CA ASP A 136 2.45 -10.19 -26.95
C ASP A 136 1.90 -9.22 -28.00
#